data_AF-A0A5N8HDH5-F1
#
_entry.id   AF-A0A5N8HDH5-F1
#
_cell.length_a   1.000
_cell.length_b   1.000
_cell.length_c   1.000
_cell.angle_alpha   90.00
_cell.angle_beta   90.00
_cell.angle_gamma   90.00
#
_symmetry.space_group_name_H-M   'P 1'
#
loop_
_entity.id
_entity.type
_entity.pdbx_description
1 polymer ?
#
loop_
_entity_poly.entity_id
_entity_poly.type
_entity_poly.pdbx_seq_one_letter_code
_entity_poly.pdbx_strand_id
1 'polypeptide(L)' 'MHQVVCATTNPAKIQAILQAFHEIFGEGSCHIASVAVESGVPE' A
#
# COMPACT_ATOMS: atom_id res chain seq x y z
N MET A 1 -12.66 8.27 2.66
CA MET A 1 -11.37 7.99 2.01
C MET A 1 -10.52 7.19 2.99
N HIS A 2 -10.15 5.96 2.63
CA HIS A 2 -9.33 5.08 3.46
C HIS A 2 -7.86 5.49 3.33
N GLN A 3 -7.19 5.71 4.45
CA GLN A 3 -5.74 5.92 4.48
C GLN A 3 -5.05 4.57 4.63
N VAL A 4 -4.30 4.16 3.61
CA VAL A 4 -3.61 2.87 3.55
C VAL A 4 -2.12 3.13 3.66
N VAL A 5 -1.50 2.70 4.77
CA VAL A 5 -0.06 2.83 4.98
C VAL A 5 0.64 1.55 4.52
N CYS A 6 1.43 1.66 3.47
CA CYS A 6 2.21 0.56 2.91
C CYS A 6 3.61 0.58 3.53
N ALA A 7 3.94 -0.44 4.32
CA ALA A 7 5.28 -0.67 4.89
C ALA A 7 6.29 -1.17 3.83
N THR A 8 6.33 -0.49 2.68
CA THR A 8 7.25 -0.78 1.59
C THR A 8 7.33 0.42 0.65
N THR A 9 8.50 0.63 0.08
CA THR A 9 8.75 1.59 -1.02
C THR A 9 8.87 0.90 -2.39
N ASN A 10 8.69 -0.42 -2.46
CA ASN A 10 8.75 -1.17 -3.71
C ASN A 10 7.52 -0.85 -4.60
N PRO A 11 7.72 -0.34 -5.83
CA PRO A 11 6.62 0.12 -6.69
C PRO A 11 5.67 -1.01 -7.09
N ALA A 12 6.17 -2.23 -7.30
CA ALA A 12 5.34 -3.37 -7.68
C ALA A 12 4.40 -3.79 -6.54
N LYS A 13 4.91 -3.83 -5.29
CA LYS A 13 4.10 -4.12 -4.11
C LYS A 13 3.03 -3.03 -3.90
N ILE A 14 3.40 -1.77 -4.06
CA ILE A 14 2.47 -0.63 -3.93
C ILE A 14 1.35 -0.72 -4.97
N GLN A 15 1.67 -1.00 -6.24
CA GLN A 15 0.67 -1.15 -7.29
C GLN A 15 -0.30 -2.30 -7.03
N ALA A 16 0.20 -3.46 -6.58
CA ALA A 16 -0.62 -4.60 -6.25
C ALA A 16 -1.63 -4.27 -5.12
N ILE A 17 -1.18 -3.58 -4.07
CA ILE A 17 -2.05 -3.13 -2.98
C ILE A 17 -3.10 -2.13 -3.51
N LEU A 18 -2.70 -1.14 -4.31
CA LEU A 18 -3.61 -0.15 -4.87
C LEU A 18 -4.73 -0.78 -5.69
N GLN A 19 -4.38 -1.70 -6.60
CA GLN A 19 -5.37 -2.38 -7.43
C GLN A 19 -6.36 -3.18 -6.59
N ALA A 20 -5.87 -3.97 -5.63
CA ALA A 20 -6.74 -4.74 -4.75
C ALA A 20 -7.70 -3.84 -3.94
N PHE A 21 -7.22 -2.71 -3.43
CA PHE A 21 -8.07 -1.77 -2.69
C PHE A 21 -9.10 -1.07 -3.59
N HIS A 22 -8.72 -0.71 -4.82
CA HIS A 22 -9.66 -0.17 -5.80
C HIS A 22 -10.75 -1.19 -6.19
N GLU A 23 -10.40 -2.46 -6.35
CA GLU A 23 -11.34 -3.52 -6.70
C GLU A 23 -12.38 -3.75 -5.60
N ILE A 24 -11.97 -3.70 -4.32
CA ILE A 24 -12.85 -3.98 -3.18
C ILE A 24 -13.66 -2.76 -2.73
N PHE A 25 -13.04 -1.58 -2.69
CA PHE A 25 -13.65 -0.36 -2.13
C PHE A 25 -14.08 0.65 -3.19
N GLY A 26 -13.78 0.40 -4.47
CA GLY A 26 -14.03 1.31 -5.58
C GLY A 26 -12.89 2.30 -5.83
N GLU A 27 -12.79 2.82 -7.05
CA GLU A 27 -11.78 3.82 -7.43
C GLU A 27 -11.93 5.13 -6.62
N GLY A 28 -10.81 5.75 -6.25
CA GLY A 28 -10.79 7.02 -5.50
C GLY A 28 -11.21 6.90 -4.03
N SER A 29 -11.56 5.70 -3.57
CA SER A 29 -11.91 5.44 -2.17
C SER A 29 -10.70 5.43 -1.24
N CYS A 30 -9.47 5.29 -1.78
CA CYS A 30 -8.24 5.04 -1.04
C CYS A 30 -7.13 6.06 -1.34
N HIS A 31 -6.32 6.36 -0.32
CA HIS A 31 -5.06 7.10 -0.44
C HIS A 31 -3.92 6.26 0.13
N ILE A 32 -2.93 5.93 -0.69
CA ILE A 32 -1.75 5.15 -0.26
C ILE A 32 -0.63 6.08 0.18
N ALA A 33 -0.11 5.82 1.38
CA ALA A 33 1.14 6.38 1.87
C ALA A 33 2.19 5.27 1.99
N SER A 34 3.27 5.34 1.21
CA SER A 34 4.39 4.41 1.32
C SER A 34 5.38 4.88 2.39
N VAL A 35 5.84 3.95 3.22
CA VAL A 35 6.83 4.19 4.27
C VAL A 35 7.89 3.09 4.27
N ALA A 36 9.15 3.50 4.41
CA ALA A 36 10.23 2.56 4.69
C ALA A 36 10.29 2.34 6.21
N VAL A 37 10.15 1.08 6.63
CA VAL A 37 10.22 0.66 8.04
C VAL A 37 10.99 -0.63 8.14
N GLU A 38 11.66 -0.81 9.27
CA GLU A 38 12.42 -2.04 9.56
C GLU A 38 11.47 -3.18 9.95
N SER A 39 11.73 -4.38 9.46
CA SER A 39 11.01 -5.60 9.86
C SER A 39 11.48 -6.14 11.23
N GLY A 40 12.67 -5.73 11.68
CA GLY A 40 13.35 -6.29 12.85
C GLY A 40 14.00 -7.65 12.62
N VAL A 41 14.03 -8.15 11.38
CA VAL A 41 14.63 -9.43 10.97
C VAL A 41 15.34 -9.29 9.61
N PRO A 42 16.27 -10.20 9.23
CA PRO A 42 16.83 -10.22 7.89
C PRO A 42 15.76 -10.32 6.80
N GLU A 43 16.03 -9.69 5.64
CA GLU A 43 15.17 -9.76 4.44
C GLU A 43 15.12 -11.16 3.80
#